data_AF-A0ABC8AUM3-F1
#
_entry.id   AF-A0ABC8AUM3-F1
#
_cell.length_a   1.000
_cell.length_b   1.000
_cell.length_c   1.000
_cell.angle_alpha   90.00
_cell.angle_beta   90.00
_cell.angle_gamma   90.00
#
_symmetry.space_group_name_H-M   'P 1'
#
loop_
_entity.id
_entity.type
_entity.pdbx_description
1 polymer ?
#
loop_
_entity_poly.entity_id
_entity_poly.type
_entity_poly.pdbx_seq_one_letter_code
_entity_poly.pdbx_strand_id
1 'polypeptide(L)'
;MTHKGVDWLAPIEASTRRFVTTVESLTDADLSGASLIPPWTRGHVITHVCRATDSLIRLLTWARTGIETPQYASMEARAAEIEAGAPRPVAIQLADLLETADRFADAVRALPPPRPGTARSAPAPANPAPPKPSSPWACASWKSTTPT
;
A
#
# COMPACT_ATOMS: atom_id res chain seq x y z
N MET A 1 -23.37 16.34 15.73
CA MET A 1 -23.50 14.92 15.29
C MET A 1 -22.17 14.23 15.56
N THR A 2 -22.08 13.53 16.68
CA THR A 2 -20.96 12.64 17.01
C THR A 2 -20.91 11.52 15.98
N HIS A 3 -19.82 11.39 15.22
CA HIS A 3 -19.63 10.25 14.32
C HIS A 3 -19.63 8.97 15.16
N LYS A 4 -20.79 8.29 15.22
CA LYS A 4 -20.91 6.95 15.77
C LYS A 4 -20.03 6.02 14.94
N GLY A 5 -18.89 5.64 15.52
CA GLY A 5 -18.48 4.24 15.67
C GLY A 5 -18.41 3.38 14.41
N VAL A 6 -17.75 3.86 13.35
CA VAL A 6 -17.14 2.92 12.41
C VAL A 6 -15.68 2.82 12.82
N ASP A 7 -15.31 1.68 13.40
CA ASP A 7 -13.91 1.34 13.53
C ASP A 7 -13.39 0.99 12.13
N TRP A 8 -12.87 2.02 11.44
CA TRP A 8 -12.35 1.89 10.09
C TRP A 8 -11.14 0.93 10.00
N LEU A 9 -10.49 0.64 11.14
CA LEU A 9 -9.36 -0.28 11.20
C LEU A 9 -9.81 -1.74 11.22
N ALA A 10 -10.90 -2.07 11.91
CA ALA A 10 -11.36 -3.46 12.04
C ALA A 10 -11.42 -4.27 10.72
N PRO A 11 -12.04 -3.78 9.62
CA PRO A 11 -12.05 -4.52 8.35
C PRO A 11 -10.66 -4.61 7.68
N ILE A 12 -9.81 -3.60 7.88
CA ILE A 12 -8.43 -3.58 7.38
C ILE A 12 -7.61 -4.61 8.14
N GLU A 13 -7.62 -4.57 9.48
CA GLU A 13 -6.92 -5.53 10.35
C GLU A 13 -7.34 -6.98 10.07
N ALA A 14 -8.64 -7.23 9.87
CA ALA A 14 -9.13 -8.55 9.48
C ALA A 14 -8.58 -9.01 8.12
N SER A 15 -8.43 -8.09 7.16
CA SER A 15 -7.88 -8.39 5.84
C SER A 15 -6.37 -8.58 5.88
N THR A 16 -5.65 -7.75 6.65
CA THR A 16 -4.23 -7.90 6.94
C THR A 16 -3.94 -9.25 7.58
N ARG A 17 -4.75 -9.68 8.56
CA ARG A 17 -4.56 -11.00 9.20
C ARG A 17 -4.67 -12.15 8.21
N ARG A 18 -5.67 -12.13 7.30
CA ARG A 18 -5.78 -13.14 6.25
C ARG A 18 -4.58 -13.11 5.32
N PHE A 19 -4.07 -11.93 4.99
CA PHE A 19 -2.90 -11.79 4.14
C PHE A 19 -1.63 -12.32 4.84
N VAL A 20 -1.42 -11.99 6.11
CA VAL A 20 -0.34 -12.52 6.95
C VAL A 20 -0.39 -14.04 7.00
N THR A 21 -1.54 -14.65 7.31
CA THR A 21 -1.69 -16.12 7.33
C THR A 21 -1.34 -16.76 5.98
N THR A 22 -1.69 -16.11 4.86
CA THR A 22 -1.26 -16.58 3.54
C THR A 22 0.25 -16.52 3.39
N VAL A 23 0.89 -15.40 3.76
CA VAL A 23 2.35 -15.22 3.63
C VAL A 23 3.11 -16.20 4.54
N GLU A 24 2.63 -16.46 5.75
CA GLU A 24 3.18 -17.44 6.69
C GLU A 24 3.22 -18.87 6.13
N SER A 25 2.30 -19.20 5.21
CA SER A 25 2.26 -20.51 4.55
C SER A 25 3.23 -20.68 3.37
N LEU A 26 3.87 -19.60 2.93
CA LEU A 26 4.76 -19.61 1.76
C LEU A 26 6.20 -19.94 2.12
N THR A 27 6.90 -20.56 1.19
CA THR A 27 8.36 -20.75 1.22
C THR A 27 9.08 -19.70 0.38
N ASP A 28 10.39 -19.57 0.54
CA ASP A 28 11.23 -18.72 -0.32
C ASP A 28 11.09 -19.09 -1.81
N ALA A 29 10.94 -20.38 -2.12
CA ALA A 29 10.74 -20.85 -3.48
C ALA A 29 9.40 -20.35 -4.07
N ASP A 30 8.33 -20.36 -3.27
CA ASP A 30 7.00 -19.89 -3.71
C ASP A 30 6.98 -18.41 -4.08
N LEU A 31 7.85 -17.59 -3.44
CA LEU A 31 7.95 -16.15 -3.69
C LEU A 31 8.45 -15.82 -5.10
N SER A 32 9.26 -16.71 -5.69
CA SER A 32 9.72 -16.58 -7.07
C SER A 32 8.66 -17.00 -8.09
N GLY A 33 7.63 -17.74 -7.67
CA GLY A 33 6.55 -18.16 -8.54
C GLY A 33 5.63 -17.01 -8.98
N ALA A 34 5.05 -17.17 -10.17
CA ALA A 34 4.14 -16.18 -10.74
C ALA A 34 2.93 -15.90 -9.83
N SER A 35 2.54 -14.62 -9.78
CA SER A 35 1.27 -14.19 -9.21
C SER A 35 0.17 -14.15 -10.27
N LEU A 36 -1.06 -13.83 -9.86
CA LEU A 36 -2.17 -13.56 -10.78
C LEU A 36 -2.07 -12.21 -11.49
N ILE A 37 -1.01 -11.44 -11.24
CA ILE A 37 -0.76 -10.13 -11.85
C ILE A 37 0.56 -10.23 -12.64
N PRO A 38 0.56 -10.75 -13.88
CA PRO A 38 1.79 -10.78 -14.67
C PRO A 38 2.33 -9.36 -14.92
N PRO A 39 3.66 -9.14 -14.85
CA PRO A 39 4.73 -10.13 -14.70
C PRO A 39 5.14 -10.42 -13.24
N TRP A 40 4.39 -9.97 -12.24
CA TRP A 40 4.80 -10.03 -10.84
C TRP A 40 4.84 -11.45 -10.28
N THR A 41 5.87 -11.73 -9.49
CA THR A 41 5.92 -12.90 -8.60
C THR A 41 5.14 -12.62 -7.32
N ARG A 42 4.92 -13.65 -6.48
CA ARG A 42 4.32 -13.45 -5.15
C ARG A 42 5.14 -12.50 -4.27
N GLY A 43 6.47 -12.56 -4.35
CA GLY A 43 7.36 -11.62 -3.66
C GLY A 43 7.16 -10.16 -4.07
N HIS A 44 6.88 -9.91 -5.36
CA HIS A 44 6.54 -8.56 -5.83
C HIS A 44 5.22 -8.06 -5.23
N VAL A 45 4.20 -8.92 -5.16
CA VAL A 45 2.89 -8.56 -4.57
C VAL A 45 3.04 -8.20 -3.10
N ILE A 46 3.75 -9.02 -2.32
CA ILE A 46 3.94 -8.78 -0.89
C ILE A 46 4.72 -7.48 -0.67
N THR A 47 5.85 -7.32 -1.36
CA THR A 47 6.64 -6.08 -1.27
C THR A 47 5.83 -4.86 -1.70
N HIS A 48 5.02 -4.97 -2.75
CA HIS A 48 4.13 -3.90 -3.19
C HIS A 48 3.15 -3.47 -2.09
N VAL A 49 2.51 -4.42 -1.40
CA VAL A 49 1.58 -4.11 -0.30
C VAL A 49 2.31 -3.37 0.82
N CYS A 50 3.50 -3.79 1.22
CA CYS A 50 4.31 -3.10 2.23
C CYS A 50 4.65 -1.67 1.80
N ARG A 51 5.17 -1.46 0.57
CA ARG A 51 5.53 -0.12 0.07
C ARG A 51 4.31 0.78 -0.18
N ALA A 52 3.19 0.21 -0.59
CA ALA A 52 1.93 0.94 -0.71
C ALA A 52 1.47 1.43 0.68
N THR A 53 1.61 0.60 1.70
CA THR A 53 1.31 0.95 3.10
C THR A 53 2.19 2.09 3.60
N ASP A 54 3.51 2.05 3.35
CA ASP A 54 4.41 3.17 3.65
C ASP A 54 3.97 4.48 2.96
N SER A 55 3.52 4.39 1.71
CA SER A 55 3.00 5.53 0.96
C SER A 55 1.74 6.13 1.60
N LEU A 56 0.86 5.29 2.13
CA LEU A 56 -0.35 5.73 2.85
C LEU A 56 0.02 6.36 4.19
N ILE A 57 1.01 5.83 4.91
CA ILE A 57 1.52 6.43 6.15
C ILE A 57 2.05 7.85 5.90
N ARG A 58 2.72 8.10 4.77
CA ARG A 58 3.15 9.46 4.37
C ARG A 58 1.95 10.40 4.20
N LEU A 59 0.88 9.95 3.55
CA LEU A 59 -0.36 10.73 3.38
C LEU A 59 -1.08 10.99 4.71
N LEU A 60 -1.16 9.99 5.58
CA LEU A 60 -1.72 10.13 6.93
C LEU A 60 -0.89 11.13 7.76
N THR A 61 0.43 11.08 7.61
CA THR A 61 1.34 12.04 8.27
C THR A 61 1.09 13.46 7.76
N TRP A 62 0.99 13.65 6.44
CA TRP A 62 0.62 14.95 5.87
C TRP A 62 -0.74 15.42 6.40
N ALA A 63 -1.76 14.57 6.38
CA ALA A 63 -3.09 14.91 6.89
C ALA A 63 -3.07 15.34 8.37
N ARG A 64 -2.22 14.70 9.18
CA ARG A 64 -2.04 15.01 10.61
C ARG A 64 -1.27 16.30 10.86
N THR A 65 -0.19 16.55 10.12
CA THR A 65 0.75 17.65 10.39
C THR A 65 0.47 18.90 9.56
N GLY A 66 -0.23 18.77 8.45
CA GLY A 66 -0.38 19.81 7.43
C GLY A 66 0.87 20.06 6.59
N ILE A 67 1.98 19.36 6.86
CA ILE A 67 3.23 19.48 6.10
C ILE A 67 3.17 18.53 4.91
N GLU A 68 3.23 19.09 3.70
CA GLU A 68 3.14 18.31 2.47
C GLU A 68 4.22 17.24 2.37
N THR A 69 3.78 16.00 2.20
CA THR A 69 4.65 14.84 2.01
C THR A 69 4.10 14.05 0.82
N PRO A 70 4.80 14.03 -0.33
CA PRO A 70 4.32 13.32 -1.50
C PRO A 70 4.22 11.81 -1.20
N GLN A 71 3.21 11.17 -1.80
CA GLN A 71 2.96 9.74 -1.60
C GLN A 71 4.16 8.88 -2.04
N TYR A 72 4.75 9.24 -3.18
CA TYR A 72 5.97 8.64 -3.72
C TYR A 72 6.96 9.75 -4.08
N ALA A 73 8.27 9.47 -3.92
CA ALA A 73 9.31 10.37 -4.42
C ALA A 73 9.26 10.49 -5.95
N SER A 74 9.06 9.35 -6.62
CA SER A 74 8.69 9.24 -8.03
C SER A 74 8.07 7.87 -8.29
N MET A 75 7.53 7.66 -9.50
CA MET A 75 7.05 6.34 -9.89
C MET A 75 8.20 5.34 -10.04
N GLU A 76 9.35 5.78 -10.55
CA GLU A 76 10.57 4.98 -10.71
C GLU A 76 11.10 4.52 -9.35
N ALA A 77 11.14 5.43 -8.37
CA ALA A 77 11.54 5.10 -7.00
C ALA A 77 10.62 4.05 -6.38
N ARG A 78 9.29 4.23 -6.50
CA ARG A 78 8.28 3.27 -6.00
C ARG A 78 8.56 1.86 -6.47
N ALA A 79 8.98 1.70 -7.72
CA ALA A 79 9.17 0.37 -8.23
C ALA A 79 10.58 -0.17 -8.13
N ALA A 80 11.60 0.68 -8.09
CA ALA A 80 12.92 0.24 -7.65
C ALA A 80 12.83 -0.39 -6.26
N GLU A 81 12.02 0.18 -5.35
CA GLU A 81 11.72 -0.43 -4.04
C GLU A 81 11.01 -1.79 -4.16
N ILE A 82 10.07 -1.94 -5.11
CA ILE A 82 9.35 -3.22 -5.33
C ILE A 82 10.29 -4.29 -5.88
N GLU A 83 11.06 -3.96 -6.93
CA GLU A 83 12.03 -4.87 -7.55
C GLU A 83 13.13 -5.29 -6.56
N ALA A 84 13.63 -4.36 -5.77
CA ALA A 84 14.66 -4.66 -4.77
C ALA A 84 14.12 -5.51 -3.60
N GLY A 85 12.84 -5.33 -3.23
CA GLY A 85 12.25 -6.06 -2.12
C GLY A 85 11.71 -7.44 -2.48
N ALA A 86 11.26 -7.63 -3.73
CA ALA A 86 10.65 -8.86 -4.21
C ALA A 86 11.46 -10.15 -4.01
N PRO A 87 12.80 -10.17 -4.18
CA PRO A 87 13.60 -11.39 -4.01
C PRO A 87 14.02 -11.66 -2.55
N ARG A 88 13.63 -10.81 -1.58
CA ARG A 88 13.98 -11.03 -0.17
C ARG A 88 13.33 -12.33 0.36
N PRO A 89 13.97 -13.04 1.30
CA PRO A 89 13.38 -14.23 1.92
C PRO A 89 12.01 -13.95 2.55
N VAL A 90 11.15 -14.97 2.61
CA VAL A 90 9.79 -14.88 3.13
C VAL A 90 9.76 -14.38 4.57
N ALA A 91 10.72 -14.81 5.40
CA ALA A 91 10.84 -14.33 6.77
C ALA A 91 11.05 -12.80 6.84
N ILE A 92 11.82 -12.24 5.90
CA ILE A 92 12.08 -10.79 5.84
C ILE A 92 10.84 -10.04 5.32
N GLN A 93 10.15 -10.57 4.30
CA GLN A 93 8.94 -9.94 3.77
C GLN A 93 7.76 -10.02 4.77
N LEU A 94 7.66 -11.12 5.53
CA LEU A 94 6.68 -11.27 6.59
C LEU A 94 6.93 -10.30 7.75
N ALA A 95 8.19 -10.15 8.18
CA ALA A 95 8.54 -9.17 9.21
C ALA A 95 8.20 -7.74 8.76
N ASP A 96 8.53 -7.39 7.51
CA ASP A 96 8.22 -6.09 6.91
C ASP A 96 6.69 -5.86 6.79
N LEU A 97 5.93 -6.92 6.46
CA LEU A 97 4.46 -6.86 6.41
C LEU A 97 3.85 -6.58 7.80
N LEU A 98 4.31 -7.27 8.84
CA LEU A 98 3.85 -7.06 10.21
C LEU A 98 4.20 -5.65 10.69
N GLU A 99 5.45 -5.22 10.50
CA GLU A 99 5.92 -3.90 10.92
C GLU A 99 5.17 -2.77 10.18
N THR A 100 4.98 -2.88 8.86
CA THR A 100 4.24 -1.87 8.09
C THR A 100 2.76 -1.82 8.48
N ALA A 101 2.13 -2.96 8.80
CA ALA A 101 0.76 -3.02 9.29
C ALA A 101 0.59 -2.31 10.64
N ASP A 102 1.49 -2.56 11.59
CA ASP A 102 1.48 -1.92 12.91
C ASP A 102 1.66 -0.39 12.78
N ARG A 103 2.66 0.04 12.00
CA ARG A 103 2.89 1.47 11.72
C ARG A 103 1.70 2.15 11.05
N PHE A 104 0.98 1.44 10.18
CA PHE A 104 -0.23 1.97 9.56
C PHE A 104 -1.38 2.13 10.55
N ALA A 105 -1.63 1.12 11.39
CA ALA A 105 -2.66 1.19 12.42
C ALA A 105 -2.40 2.36 13.39
N ASP A 106 -1.15 2.56 13.80
CA ASP A 106 -0.74 3.69 14.63
C ASP A 106 -0.94 5.04 13.92
N ALA A 107 -0.57 5.13 12.64
CA ALA A 107 -0.78 6.34 11.85
C ALA A 107 -2.26 6.72 11.72
N VAL A 108 -3.15 5.74 11.56
CA VAL A 108 -4.60 5.97 11.51
C VAL A 108 -5.13 6.40 12.88
N ARG A 109 -4.74 5.75 13.97
CA ARG A 109 -5.17 6.11 15.34
C ARG A 109 -4.68 7.50 15.76
N ALA A 110 -3.56 7.96 15.21
CA ALA A 110 -3.00 9.28 15.48
C ALA A 110 -3.70 10.43 14.71
N LEU A 111 -4.64 10.15 13.81
CA LEU A 111 -5.38 11.20 13.11
C LEU A 111 -6.30 11.96 14.06
N PRO A 112 -6.31 13.30 14.01
CA PRO A 112 -7.31 14.08 14.73
C PRO A 112 -8.70 13.83 14.15
N PRO A 113 -9.78 14.09 14.91
CA PRO A 113 -11.13 14.05 14.36
C PRO A 113 -11.23 14.98 13.14
N PRO A 114 -12.05 14.62 12.13
CA PRO A 114 -12.16 15.40 10.91
C PRO A 114 -12.56 16.84 11.24
N ARG A 115 -11.76 17.80 10.77
CA ARG A 115 -12.05 19.21 10.94
C ARG A 115 -13.18 19.61 9.97
N PRO A 116 -14.25 20.28 10.45
CA PRO A 116 -15.31 20.77 9.58
C PRO A 116 -14.74 21.67 8.46
N GLY A 117 -15.07 21.38 7.20
CA GLY A 117 -14.75 22.23 6.06
C GLY A 117 -13.34 22.10 5.46
N THR A 118 -12.49 21.16 5.90
CA THR A 118 -11.13 21.00 5.36
C THR A 118 -10.88 19.71 4.57
N ALA A 119 -11.94 18.97 4.21
CA ALA A 119 -11.83 17.90 3.22
C ALA A 119 -11.60 18.52 1.83
N ARG A 120 -10.39 19.03 1.60
CA ARG A 120 -9.91 19.21 0.24
C ARG A 120 -9.57 17.82 -0.25
N SER A 121 -10.43 17.28 -1.10
CA SER A 121 -9.94 16.38 -2.13
C SER A 121 -8.90 17.19 -2.89
N ALA A 122 -7.61 16.99 -2.59
CA ALA A 122 -6.62 17.32 -3.59
C ALA A 122 -7.07 16.54 -4.83
N PRO A 123 -7.30 17.18 -5.99
CA PRO A 123 -7.43 16.41 -7.20
C PRO A 123 -6.20 15.48 -7.20
N ALA A 124 -6.43 14.18 -7.41
CA ALA A 124 -5.31 13.31 -7.78
C ALA A 124 -4.54 14.12 -8.81
N PRO A 125 -3.21 14.34 -8.64
CA PRO A 125 -2.46 15.05 -9.67
C PRO A 125 -2.91 14.40 -10.97
N ALA A 126 -3.36 15.23 -11.92
CA ALA A 126 -3.64 14.75 -13.24
C ALA A 126 -2.31 14.19 -13.70
N ASN A 127 -2.07 12.91 -13.44
CA ASN A 127 -0.92 12.22 -13.94
C ASN A 127 -1.19 12.27 -15.43
N PRO A 128 -0.43 13.06 -16.22
CA PRO A 128 -0.40 12.78 -17.64
C PRO A 128 -0.13 11.27 -17.72
N ALA A 129 -0.85 10.58 -18.59
CA ALA A 129 -0.58 9.17 -18.84
C ALA A 129 0.95 9.04 -18.89
N PRO A 130 1.57 8.24 -18.00
CA PRO A 130 3.01 8.21 -17.90
C PRO A 130 3.54 8.00 -19.31
N PRO A 131 4.58 8.74 -19.73
CA PRO A 131 5.26 8.40 -20.98
C PRO A 131 5.52 6.90 -20.95
N LYS A 132 5.24 6.20 -22.07
CA LYS A 132 5.31 4.74 -22.17
C LYS A 132 6.46 4.26 -21.29
N PRO A 133 6.18 3.48 -20.23
CA PRO A 133 7.18 3.35 -19.20
C PRO A 133 8.37 2.62 -19.82
N SER A 134 9.57 3.14 -19.59
CA SER A 134 10.81 2.38 -19.79
C SER A 134 10.86 1.16 -18.87
N SER A 135 9.88 1.05 -17.96
CA SER A 135 9.77 0.02 -16.96
C SER A 135 8.46 -0.76 -17.07
N PRO A 136 8.48 -2.10 -17.06
CA PRO A 136 7.31 -2.93 -17.35
C PRO A 136 6.15 -2.83 -16.33
N TRP A 137 6.32 -2.10 -15.21
CA TRP A 137 5.43 -2.19 -14.05
C TRP A 137 4.54 -0.96 -13.79
N ALA A 138 4.51 0.05 -14.68
CA ALA A 138 3.69 1.26 -14.46
C ALA A 138 2.16 1.04 -14.55
N CYS A 139 1.71 -0.17 -14.93
CA CYS A 139 0.31 -0.52 -15.14
C CYS A 139 -0.20 -1.58 -14.16
N ALA A 140 -0.37 -1.21 -12.90
CA ALA A 140 -1.38 -1.85 -12.06
C ALA A 140 -2.54 -0.85 -11.86
N SER A 141 -3.29 -0.59 -12.93
CA SER A 141 -4.55 0.14 -12.85
C SER A 141 -5.57 -0.80 -12.23
N TRP A 142 -5.87 -0.61 -10.94
CA TRP A 142 -7.02 -1.23 -10.29
C TRP A 142 -8.28 -0.68 -10.97
N LYS A 143 -8.77 -1.38 -11.99
CA LYS A 143 -10.09 -1.11 -12.57
C LYS A 143 -11.08 -1.98 -11.82
N SER A 144 -11.91 -1.36 -10.99
CA SER A 144 -13.09 -1.99 -10.41
C SER A 144 -13.97 -2.47 -11.56
N THR A 145 -13.99 -3.77 -11.84
CA THR A 145 -14.97 -4.35 -12.75
C THR A 145 -16.21 -4.68 -11.92
N THR A 146 -17.22 -3.84 -12.00
CA THR A 146 -18.58 -4.20 -11.59
C THR A 146 -19.09 -5.26 -12.57
N PRO A 147 -19.60 -6.42 -12.13
CA PRO A 147 -20.21 -7.36 -13.05
C PRO A 147 -21.60 -6.86 -13.46
N THR A 148 -21.89 -6.96 -14.76
CA THR A 148 -23.24 -6.86 -15.33
C THR A 148 -23.95 -8.20 -15.22
#